data_AF-A0AAF0DY53-F1
#
_entry.id   AF-A0AAF0DY53-F1
#
_cell.length_a   1.000
_cell.length_b   1.000
_cell.length_c   1.000
_cell.angle_alpha   90.00
_cell.angle_beta   90.00
_cell.angle_gamma   90.00
#
_symmetry.space_group_name_H-M   'P 1'
#
loop_
_entity.id
_entity.type
_entity.pdbx_description
1 polymer ?
#
loop_
_entity_poly.entity_id
_entity_poly.type
_entity_poly.pdbx_seq_one_letter_code
_entity_poly.pdbx_strand_id
1 'polypeptide(L)'
;MENAMETVGRKCTAQMADFERCIVANKGDGSKCVEPQQALAQCAAAAVPMLQTVKEQCGPAIRAYDACMHNNAQKSDDELTEACTPALRALWACTERVKAESSS
;
A
#
# COMPACT_ATOMS: atom_id res chain seq x y z
N MET A 1 9.29 -7.10 16.41
CA MET A 1 8.84 -6.46 15.16
C MET A 1 7.34 -6.34 15.23
N GLU A 2 6.83 -5.12 15.42
CA GLU A 2 5.39 -4.87 15.37
C GLU A 2 4.92 -5.10 13.92
N ASN A 3 3.97 -6.00 13.71
CA ASN A 3 3.41 -6.25 12.39
C ASN A 3 2.67 -5.00 11.92
N ALA A 4 2.86 -4.59 10.66
CA ALA A 4 2.18 -3.43 10.10
C ALA A 4 0.65 -3.49 10.30
N MET A 5 0.07 -4.69 10.20
CA MET A 5 -1.35 -4.91 10.49
C MET A 5 -1.74 -4.64 11.95
N GLU A 6 -0.87 -4.95 12.92
CA GLU A 6 -1.12 -4.69 14.34
C GLU A 6 -1.04 -3.19 14.66
N THR A 7 -0.07 -2.48 14.08
CA THR A 7 0.06 -1.03 14.20
C THR A 7 -1.15 -0.30 13.61
N VAL A 8 -1.63 -0.74 12.44
CA VAL A 8 -2.85 -0.21 11.82
C VAL A 8 -4.06 -0.52 12.70
N GLY A 9 -4.22 -1.75 13.18
CA GLY A 9 -5.34 -2.13 14.05
C GLY A 9 -5.43 -1.30 15.33
N ARG A 10 -4.28 -0.91 15.92
CA ARG A 10 -4.22 -0.06 17.11
C ARG A 10 -4.43 1.43 16.82
N LYS A 11 -3.91 1.95 15.70
CA LYS A 11 -3.96 3.39 15.38
C LYS A 11 -5.19 3.81 14.57
N CYS A 12 -5.80 2.88 13.84
CA CYS A 12 -6.90 3.14 12.91
C CYS A 12 -8.22 2.50 13.33
N THR A 13 -8.37 2.18 14.62
CA THR A 13 -9.56 1.50 15.16
C THR A 13 -10.85 2.26 14.85
N ALA A 14 -10.82 3.59 14.85
CA ALA A 14 -11.98 4.41 14.52
C ALA A 14 -12.39 4.26 13.04
N GLN A 15 -11.44 4.37 12.11
CA GLN A 15 -11.69 4.24 10.68
C GLN A 15 -12.09 2.81 10.29
N MET A 16 -11.56 1.80 10.98
CA MET A 16 -12.02 0.40 10.83
C MET A 16 -13.48 0.26 11.24
N ALA A 17 -13.85 0.78 12.42
CA ALA A 17 -15.22 0.72 12.89
C ALA A 17 -16.20 1.47 11.98
N ASP A 18 -15.80 2.61 11.38
CA ASP A 18 -16.60 3.33 10.39
C ASP A 18 -16.82 2.51 9.11
N PHE A 19 -15.76 1.88 8.60
CA PHE A 19 -15.87 1.02 7.42
C PHE A 19 -16.75 -0.20 7.70
N GLU A 20 -16.53 -0.91 8.81
CA GLU A 20 -17.36 -2.05 9.21
C GLU A 20 -18.83 -1.67 9.37
N ARG A 21 -19.13 -0.54 10.04
CA ARG A 21 -20.50 -0.04 10.17
C ARG A 21 -21.14 0.21 8.82
N CYS A 22 -20.40 0.79 7.88
CA CYS A 22 -20.90 1.03 6.53
C CYS A 22 -21.20 -0.29 5.79
N ILE A 23 -20.31 -1.28 5.87
CA ILE A 23 -20.50 -2.60 5.25
C ILE A 23 -21.75 -3.28 5.82
N VAL A 24 -21.93 -3.27 7.13
CA VAL A 24 -23.11 -3.84 7.80
C VAL A 24 -24.38 -3.12 7.36
N ALA A 25 -24.37 -1.79 7.32
CA ALA A 25 -25.51 -0.99 6.87
C ALA A 25 -25.88 -1.24 5.40
N ASN A 26 -24.89 -1.54 4.55
CA ASN A 26 -25.06 -1.82 3.13
C ASN A 26 -25.09 -3.33 2.80
N LYS A 27 -25.38 -4.18 3.79
CA LYS A 27 -25.55 -5.65 3.61
C LYS A 27 -24.36 -6.33 2.93
N GLY A 28 -23.14 -5.86 3.17
CA GLY A 28 -21.93 -6.40 2.56
C GLY A 28 -21.45 -5.66 1.31
N ASP A 29 -22.20 -4.69 0.77
CA ASP A 29 -21.79 -3.96 -0.43
C ASP A 29 -20.75 -2.87 -0.11
N GLY A 30 -19.47 -3.24 -0.18
CA GLY A 30 -18.34 -2.33 0.04
C GLY A 30 -18.19 -1.22 -1.00
N SER A 31 -18.82 -1.37 -2.16
CA SER A 31 -18.82 -0.34 -3.21
C SER A 31 -19.58 0.93 -2.78
N LYS A 32 -20.45 0.83 -1.76
CA LYS A 32 -21.16 1.96 -1.15
C LYS A 32 -20.36 2.66 -0.05
N CYS A 33 -19.19 2.11 0.30
CA CYS A 33 -18.39 2.52 1.45
C CYS A 33 -17.04 3.12 1.03
N VAL A 34 -17.00 3.76 -0.15
CA VAL A 34 -15.77 4.36 -0.71
C VAL A 34 -15.16 5.39 0.25
N GLU A 35 -15.99 6.22 0.87
CA GLU A 35 -15.54 7.28 1.77
C GLU A 35 -14.86 6.74 3.04
N PRO A 36 -15.49 5.85 3.84
CA PRO A 36 -14.83 5.24 4.99
C PRO A 36 -13.66 4.32 4.58
N GLN A 37 -13.71 3.70 3.40
CA GLN A 37 -12.59 2.93 2.85
C GLN A 37 -11.37 3.81 2.58
N GLN A 38 -11.56 4.99 1.99
CA GLN A 38 -10.49 5.95 1.75
C GLN A 38 -9.91 6.48 3.06
N ALA A 39 -10.75 6.80 4.04
CA ALA A 39 -10.31 7.24 5.36
C ALA A 39 -9.45 6.18 6.08
N LEU A 40 -9.86 4.90 6.01
CA LEU A 40 -9.09 3.79 6.56
C LEU A 40 -7.76 3.61 5.83
N ALA A 41 -7.75 3.70 4.50
CA ALA A 41 -6.52 3.60 3.71
C ALA A 41 -5.52 4.74 4.02
N GLN A 42 -6.01 5.97 4.22
CA GLN A 42 -5.19 7.10 4.64
C GLN A 42 -4.62 6.91 6.04
N CYS A 43 -5.44 6.44 6.99
CA CYS A 43 -4.97 6.15 8.33
C CYS A 43 -3.92 5.03 8.31
N ALA A 44 -4.14 3.95 7.56
CA ALA A 44 -3.18 2.85 7.47
C ALA A 44 -1.83 3.31 6.89
N ALA A 45 -1.87 4.19 5.88
CA ALA A 45 -0.67 4.81 5.32
C ALA A 45 0.06 5.66 6.37
N ALA A 46 -0.66 6.46 7.17
CA ALA A 46 -0.08 7.32 8.20
C ALA A 46 0.39 6.57 9.46
N ALA A 47 -0.28 5.48 9.83
CA ALA A 47 -0.03 4.70 11.04
C ALA A 47 1.30 3.95 10.99
N VAL A 48 1.77 3.63 9.78
CA VAL A 48 3.05 2.98 9.56
C VAL A 48 4.02 4.04 9.04
N PRO A 49 4.77 4.74 9.91
CA PRO A 49 5.64 5.86 9.51
C PRO A 49 6.63 5.46 8.41
N MET A 50 7.12 4.22 8.45
CA MET A 50 7.94 3.65 7.38
C MET A 50 7.24 3.65 6.02
N LEU A 51 5.94 3.34 5.94
CA LEU A 51 5.18 3.36 4.68
C LEU A 51 5.01 4.78 4.13
N GLN A 52 4.81 5.78 5.00
CA GLN A 52 4.81 7.18 4.56
C GLN A 52 6.16 7.57 3.99
N THR A 53 7.25 7.31 4.72
CA THR A 53 8.60 7.62 4.27
C THR A 53 8.94 6.92 2.95
N VAL A 54 8.57 5.64 2.80
CA VAL A 54 8.74 4.91 1.54
C VAL A 54 7.91 5.54 0.41
N LYS A 55 6.67 5.94 0.67
CA LYS A 55 5.81 6.55 -0.36
C LYS A 55 6.34 7.91 -0.81
N GLU A 56 6.87 8.70 0.11
CA GLU A 56 7.49 10.00 -0.18
C GLU A 56 8.82 9.84 -0.93
N GLN A 57 9.73 8.99 -0.42
CA GLN A 57 11.08 8.84 -0.97
C GLN A 57 11.16 7.93 -2.20
N CYS A 58 10.31 6.90 -2.26
CA CYS A 58 10.30 5.89 -3.32
C CYS A 58 9.13 6.08 -4.29
N GLY A 59 8.34 7.14 -4.16
CA GLY A 59 7.18 7.44 -5.03
C GLY A 59 7.46 7.31 -6.54
N PRO A 60 8.61 7.79 -7.07
CA PRO A 60 8.97 7.57 -8.48
C PRO A 60 9.17 6.09 -8.84
N ALA A 61 9.82 5.31 -7.96
CA ALA A 61 10.06 3.88 -8.20
C ALA A 61 8.77 3.05 -8.11
N ILE A 62 7.87 3.41 -7.18
CA ILE A 62 6.52 2.82 -7.07
C ILE A 62 5.75 3.05 -8.37
N ARG A 63 5.68 4.31 -8.84
CA ARG A 63 4.98 4.63 -10.09
C ARG A 63 5.59 3.94 -11.32
N ALA A 64 6.91 3.79 -11.37
CA ALA A 64 7.58 3.09 -12.47
C ALA A 64 7.21 1.60 -12.49
N TYR A 65 7.16 0.95 -11.33
CA TYR A 65 6.73 -0.44 -11.23
C TYR A 65 5.24 -0.61 -11.56
N ASP A 66 4.37 0.24 -11.01
CA ASP A 66 2.93 0.22 -11.32
C ASP A 66 2.65 0.46 -12.81
N ALA A 67 3.35 1.42 -13.44
CA ALA A 67 3.24 1.67 -14.86
C ALA A 67 3.72 0.47 -15.69
N CYS A 68 4.80 -0.20 -15.26
CA CYS A 68 5.27 -1.42 -15.92
C CYS A 68 4.21 -2.53 -15.85
N MET A 69 3.64 -2.77 -14.67
CA MET A 69 2.56 -3.74 -14.47
C MET A 69 1.35 -3.42 -15.34
N HIS A 70 0.92 -2.16 -15.34
CA HIS A 70 -0.24 -1.72 -16.10
C HIS A 70 -0.03 -1.87 -17.61
N ASN A 71 1.12 -1.42 -18.14
CA ASN A 71 1.42 -1.47 -19.56
C ASN A 71 1.63 -2.90 -20.08
N ASN A 72 1.94 -3.84 -19.20
CA ASN A 72 2.20 -5.23 -19.53
C ASN A 72 1.12 -6.19 -19.00
N ALA A 73 -0.03 -5.68 -18.55
CA ALA A 73 -1.08 -6.49 -17.89
C ALA A 73 -1.67 -7.62 -18.76
N GLN A 74 -1.44 -7.58 -20.07
CA GLN A 74 -1.90 -8.60 -21.04
C GLN A 74 -0.84 -9.67 -21.34
N LYS A 75 0.38 -9.53 -20.80
CA LYS A 75 1.49 -10.47 -21.01
C LYS A 75 1.41 -11.65 -20.07
N SER A 76 2.06 -12.74 -20.48
CA SER A 76 2.25 -13.93 -19.63
C SER A 76 3.13 -13.58 -18.41
N ASP A 77 2.99 -14.32 -17.31
CA ASP A 77 3.76 -14.08 -16.07
C ASP A 77 5.28 -14.07 -16.29
N ASP A 78 5.83 -14.94 -17.14
CA ASP A 78 7.26 -14.94 -17.50
C ASP A 78 7.69 -13.64 -18.18
N GLU A 79 6.95 -13.18 -19.19
CA GLU A 79 7.23 -11.93 -19.90
C GLU A 79 7.06 -10.70 -19.00
N LEU A 80 6.06 -10.75 -18.11
CA LEU A 80 5.80 -9.72 -17.12
C LEU A 80 6.97 -9.63 -16.12
N THR A 81 7.48 -10.79 -15.70
CA THR A 81 8.63 -10.91 -14.81
C THR A 81 9.87 -10.32 -15.47
N GLU A 82 10.20 -10.71 -16.69
CA GLU A 82 11.35 -10.16 -17.40
C GLU A 82 11.24 -8.65 -17.61
N ALA A 83 10.06 -8.15 -18.00
CA ALA A 83 9.83 -6.73 -18.28
C ALA A 83 9.90 -5.86 -17.01
N CYS A 84 9.35 -6.34 -15.88
CA CYS A 84 9.13 -5.50 -14.71
C CYS A 84 10.03 -5.81 -13.50
N THR A 85 10.80 -6.90 -13.53
CA THR A 85 11.83 -7.19 -12.51
C THR A 85 12.82 -6.03 -12.31
N PRO A 86 13.30 -5.31 -13.35
CA PRO A 86 14.18 -4.16 -13.15
C PRO A 86 13.55 -3.05 -12.32
N ALA A 87 12.28 -2.71 -12.60
CA ALA A 87 11.53 -1.71 -11.84
C ALA A 87 11.26 -2.17 -10.41
N LEU A 88 10.95 -3.47 -10.22
CA LEU A 88 10.80 -4.07 -8.90
C LEU A 88 12.08 -4.00 -8.08
N ARG A 89 13.25 -4.30 -8.67
CA ARG A 89 14.55 -4.19 -8.00
C ARG A 89 14.85 -2.75 -7.58
N ALA A 90 14.53 -1.77 -8.42
CA ALA A 90 14.72 -0.36 -8.09
C ALA A 90 13.82 0.08 -6.91
N LEU A 91 12.56 -0.38 -6.89
CA LEU A 91 11.66 -0.15 -5.77
C LEU A 91 12.17 -0.81 -4.48
N TRP A 92 12.62 -2.06 -4.56
CA TRP A 92 13.18 -2.79 -3.43
C TRP A 92 14.42 -2.10 -2.86
N ALA A 93 15.37 -1.68 -3.72
CA ALA A 93 16.57 -0.98 -3.27
C ALA A 93 16.25 0.35 -2.58
N CYS A 94 15.25 1.08 -3.08
CA CYS A 94 14.79 2.30 -2.43
C CYS A 94 14.16 2.01 -1.06
N THR A 95 13.35 0.96 -0.96
CA THR A 95 12.66 0.57 0.28
C THR A 95 13.67 0.12 1.35
N GLU A 96 14.69 -0.65 0.98
CA GLU A 96 15.75 -1.07 1.89
C GLU A 96 16.61 0.12 2.36
N ARG A 97 16.86 1.11 1.50
CA ARG A 97 17.52 2.36 1.92
C ARG A 97 16.70 3.11 2.96
N VAL A 98 15.42 3.34 2.69
CA VAL A 98 14.51 4.03 3.62
C VAL A 98 14.42 3.29 4.95
N LYS A 99 14.39 1.96 4.92
CA LYS A 99 14.40 1.10 6.11
C LYS A 99 15.68 1.28 6.93
N ALA A 100 16.84 1.29 6.27
CA ALA A 100 18.13 1.48 6.93
C ALA A 100 18.24 2.87 7.57
N GLU A 101 17.80 3.92 6.88
CA GLU A 101 17.77 5.30 7.38
C GLU A 101 16.77 5.49 8.52
N SER A 102 15.64 4.78 8.51
CA SER A 102 14.61 4.86 9.57
C SER A 102 14.95 4.02 10.81
N SER A 103 16.02 3.22 10.77
CA SER A 103 16.49 2.36 11.87
C SER A 103 17.79 2.89 12.52
N SER A 104 18.27 4.06 12.08
CA SER A 104 19.52 4.70 12.54
C SER A 104 19.26 5.88 13.47
#